data_AF-A0A9Q2LDC4-F1
#
_entry.id   AF-A0A9Q2LDC4-F1
#
_cell.length_a   1.000
_cell.length_b   1.000
_cell.length_c   1.000
_cell.angle_alpha   90.00
_cell.angle_beta   90.00
_cell.angle_gamma   90.00
#
_symmetry.space_group_name_H-M   'P 1'
#
loop_
_entity.id
_entity.type
_entity.pdbx_description
1 polymer ?
#
loop_
_entity_poly.entity_id
_entity_poly.type
_entity_poly.pdbx_seq_one_letter_code
_entity_poly.pdbx_strand_id
1 'polypeptide(L)'
;MSYTSREIQLAARPNGEPKESDFQVGTTELGEPGAGEFLVRNIWMSVDPYMRGRMMDRESYVPPFQIGAALEGGAVGQVLKSNNENFKVGD
;
A
#
# COMPACT_ATOMS: atom_id res chain seq x y z
N MET A 1 -20.92 -2.96 -2.63
CA MET A 1 -20.39 -3.84 -1.55
C MET A 1 -19.08 -3.22 -1.07
N SER A 2 -18.68 -3.41 0.18
CA SER A 2 -17.35 -2.99 0.66
C SER A 2 -16.41 -4.18 0.76
N TYR A 3 -15.12 -3.93 0.59
CA TYR A 3 -14.06 -4.90 0.76
C TYR A 3 -13.23 -4.54 1.98
N THR A 4 -13.14 -5.46 2.93
CA THR A 4 -12.21 -5.33 4.05
C THR A 4 -10.82 -5.75 3.60
N SER A 5 -9.86 -4.82 3.61
CA SER A 5 -8.46 -5.06 3.27
C SER A 5 -7.57 -4.93 4.51
N ARG A 6 -6.48 -5.70 4.54
CA ARG A 6 -5.41 -5.56 5.53
C ARG A 6 -4.22 -4.87 4.89
N GLU A 7 -3.57 -4.01 5.65
CA GLU A 7 -2.43 -3.24 5.20
C GLU A 7 -1.38 -3.14 6.30
N ILE A 8 -0.12 -2.99 5.90
CA ILE A 8 0.95 -2.65 6.83
C ILE A 8 1.05 -1.13 6.87
N GLN A 9 0.88 -0.55 8.05
CA GLN A 9 0.99 0.88 8.27
C GLN A 9 2.29 1.21 9.00
N LEU A 10 2.83 2.41 8.76
CA LEU A 10 3.96 2.91 9.53
C LEU A 10 3.47 3.41 10.90
N ALA A 11 3.84 2.74 11.99
CA ALA A 11 3.46 3.14 13.34
C ALA A 11 4.42 4.17 13.94
N ALA A 12 5.72 4.06 13.63
CA ALA A 12 6.74 4.99 14.10
C ALA A 12 7.88 5.14 13.08
N ARG A 13 8.67 6.21 13.24
CA ARG A 13 9.89 6.41 12.46
C ARG A 13 11.01 5.54 13.04
N PRO A 14 11.62 4.61 12.28
CA PRO A 14 12.73 3.81 12.77
C PRO A 14 13.93 4.68 13.15
N ASN A 15 14.49 4.44 14.33
CA ASN A 15 15.82 4.93 14.70
C ASN A 15 16.82 3.77 14.60
N GLY A 16 17.69 3.82 13.59
CA GLY A 16 18.54 2.68 13.22
C GLY A 16 17.81 1.67 12.33
N GLU A 17 17.95 0.38 12.64
CA GLU A 17 17.26 -0.69 11.92
C GLU A 17 15.75 -0.69 12.22
N PRO A 18 14.88 -0.90 11.20
CA PRO A 18 13.45 -1.08 11.45
C PRO A 18 13.18 -2.28 12.34
N LYS A 19 12.29 -2.09 13.30
CA LYS A 19 11.81 -3.14 14.20
C LYS A 19 10.30 -3.31 14.04
N GLU A 20 9.78 -4.43 14.52
CA GLU A 20 8.35 -4.75 14.41
C GLU A 20 7.44 -3.64 14.96
N SER A 21 7.84 -2.98 16.05
CA SER A 21 7.06 -1.89 16.65
C SER A 21 7.04 -0.59 15.85
N ASP A 22 7.82 -0.48 14.78
CA ASP A 22 7.72 0.63 13.83
C ASP A 22 6.57 0.41 12.83
N PHE A 23 5.92 -0.74 12.86
CA PHE A 23 4.82 -1.12 11.97
C PHE A 23 3.59 -1.58 12.75
N GLN A 24 2.44 -1.53 12.09
CA GLN A 24 1.21 -2.14 12.59
C GLN A 24 0.38 -2.71 11.43
N VAL A 25 -0.43 -3.73 11.72
CA VAL A 25 -1.42 -4.24 10.77
C VAL A 25 -2.69 -3.40 10.93
N GLY A 26 -3.00 -2.62 9.90
CA GLY A 26 -4.24 -1.88 9.77
C GLY A 26 -5.30 -2.67 9.00
N THR A 27 -6.55 -2.25 9.17
CA THR A 27 -7.70 -2.71 8.38
C THR A 27 -8.37 -1.49 7.77
N THR A 28 -8.72 -1.58 6.48
CA THR A 28 -9.42 -0.52 5.76
C THR A 28 -10.59 -1.09 4.97
N GLU A 29 -11.65 -0.29 4.84
CA GLU A 29 -12.81 -0.63 4.02
C GLU A 29 -12.68 0.07 2.68
N LEU A 30 -12.65 -0.72 1.60
CA LEU A 30 -12.60 -0.23 0.24
C LEU A 30 -13.99 -0.27 -0.39
N GLY A 31 -14.38 0.83 -1.03
CA GLY A 31 -15.61 0.90 -1.80
C GLY A 31 -15.52 0.17 -3.15
N GLU A 32 -16.59 0.28 -3.92
CA GLU A 32 -16.55 -0.06 -5.35
C GLU A 32 -15.64 0.94 -6.09
N PRO A 33 -14.89 0.51 -7.11
CA PRO A 33 -14.09 1.44 -7.91
C PRO A 33 -14.98 2.50 -8.58
N GLY A 34 -14.53 3.74 -8.62
CA GLY A 34 -15.19 4.83 -9.35
C GLY A 34 -15.04 4.71 -10.87
N ALA A 35 -15.48 5.73 -11.60
CA ALA A 35 -15.34 5.77 -13.05
C ALA A 35 -13.85 5.83 -13.45
N GLY A 36 -13.41 4.91 -14.32
CA GLY A 36 -12.01 4.81 -14.74
C GLY A 36 -11.09 4.14 -13.73
N GLU A 37 -11.60 3.67 -12.59
CA GLU A 37 -10.83 2.96 -11.57
C GLU A 37 -11.03 1.45 -11.65
N PHE A 38 -10.14 0.71 -11.00
CA PHE A 38 -10.27 -0.73 -10.81
C PHE A 38 -9.70 -1.12 -9.44
N LEU A 39 -10.21 -2.22 -8.89
CA LEU A 39 -9.83 -2.76 -7.59
C LEU A 39 -8.93 -3.97 -7.79
N VAL A 40 -7.75 -3.94 -7.17
CA VAL A 40 -6.75 -5.02 -7.25
C VAL A 40 -6.63 -5.74 -5.91
N ARG A 41 -6.66 -7.07 -5.95
CA ARG A 41 -6.20 -7.92 -4.84
C ARG A 41 -4.71 -8.13 -4.99
N ASN A 42 -3.91 -7.47 -4.14
CA ASN A 42 -2.48 -7.72 -4.08
C ASN A 42 -2.21 -9.14 -3.57
N ILE A 43 -1.39 -9.90 -4.30
CA ILE A 43 -1.01 -11.29 -4.01
C ILE A 43 0.43 -11.34 -3.51
N TRP A 44 1.30 -10.53 -4.12
CA TRP A 44 2.71 -10.38 -3.75
C TRP A 44 3.05 -8.91 -3.61
N MET A 45 3.99 -8.60 -2.71
CA MET A 45 4.54 -7.26 -2.52
C MET A 45 6.07 -7.34 -2.51
N SER A 46 6.70 -6.39 -3.20
CA SER A 46 8.15 -6.22 -3.17
C SER A 46 8.56 -5.51 -1.89
N VAL A 47 9.65 -5.97 -1.28
CA VAL A 47 10.26 -5.33 -0.12
C VAL A 47 11.67 -4.91 -0.52
N ASP A 48 11.83 -3.60 -0.73
CA ASP A 48 13.03 -3.05 -1.37
C ASP A 48 13.81 -2.12 -0.43
N PRO A 49 15.16 -2.05 -0.54
CA PRO A 49 15.99 -1.19 0.29
C PRO A 49 15.59 0.30 0.28
N TYR A 50 15.02 0.81 -0.83
CA TYR A 50 14.60 2.22 -0.94
C TYR A 50 13.51 2.58 0.07
N MET A 51 12.68 1.61 0.49
CA MET A 51 11.60 1.82 1.46
C MET A 51 12.15 2.38 2.78
N ARG A 52 13.36 1.96 3.19
CA ARG A 52 14.03 2.47 4.39
C ARG A 52 14.27 3.98 4.33
N GLY A 53 14.55 4.52 3.14
CA GLY A 53 14.71 5.95 2.92
C GLY A 53 13.39 6.70 3.11
N ARG A 54 12.28 6.12 2.65
CA ARG A 54 10.92 6.68 2.77
C ARG A 54 10.36 6.58 4.19
N MET A 55 10.89 5.69 5.03
CA MET A 55 10.51 5.62 6.45
C MET A 55 11.06 6.79 7.27
N MET A 56 12.03 7.56 6.77
CA MET A 56 12.54 8.76 7.43
C MET A 56 11.84 10.01 6.90
N ASP A 57 11.55 10.95 7.79
CA ASP A 57 10.97 12.23 7.41
C ASP A 57 12.06 13.18 6.94
N ARG A 58 12.41 13.08 5.65
CA ARG A 58 13.43 13.91 5.01
C ARG A 58 13.04 14.23 3.57
N GLU A 59 13.55 15.35 3.07
CA GLU A 59 13.34 15.75 1.69
C GLU A 59 13.90 14.69 0.72
N SER A 60 13.08 14.33 -0.27
CA SER A 60 13.34 13.28 -1.25
C SER A 60 12.44 13.49 -2.47
N TYR A 61 12.86 12.98 -3.63
CA TYR A 61 12.08 13.04 -4.86
C TYR A 61 10.79 12.20 -4.79
N VAL A 62 10.77 11.15 -3.95
CA VAL A 62 9.53 10.46 -3.55
C VAL A 62 9.19 10.87 -2.12
N PRO A 63 7.93 11.30 -1.85
CA PRO A 63 7.48 11.62 -0.52
C PRO A 63 7.72 10.48 0.49
N PRO A 64 8.06 10.82 1.75
CA PRO A 64 8.18 9.83 2.80
C PRO A 64 6.83 9.18 3.09
N PHE A 65 6.87 7.94 3.58
CA PHE A 65 5.69 7.28 4.15
C PHE A 65 5.16 8.09 5.32
N GLN A 66 3.85 8.06 5.55
CA GLN A 66 3.21 8.82 6.63
C GLN A 66 2.89 7.90 7.81
N ILE A 67 3.04 8.42 9.03
CA ILE A 67 2.66 7.68 10.24
C ILE A 67 1.14 7.44 10.21
N GLY A 68 0.73 6.21 10.51
CA GLY A 68 -0.66 5.76 10.48
C GLY A 68 -1.19 5.44 9.08
N ALA A 69 -0.40 5.64 8.02
CA ALA A 69 -0.81 5.33 6.65
C ALA A 69 -0.21 4.00 6.18
N ALA A 70 -0.88 3.35 5.22
CA ALA A 70 -0.39 2.17 4.53
C ALA A 70 0.98 2.45 3.87
N LEU A 71 1.87 1.47 3.93
CA LEU A 71 3.11 1.49 3.16
C LEU A 71 2.80 1.22 1.68
N GLU A 72 3.55 1.88 0.81
CA GLU A 72 3.44 1.72 -0.64
C GLU A 72 4.68 0.98 -1.17
N GLY A 73 4.48 0.16 -2.20
CA GLY A 73 5.55 -0.56 -2.86
C GLY A 73 5.09 -1.19 -4.17
N GLY A 74 6.03 -1.80 -4.89
CA GLY A 74 5.68 -2.63 -6.04
C GLY A 74 4.88 -3.85 -5.59
N ALA A 75 3.86 -4.22 -6.36
CA ALA A 75 3.03 -5.38 -6.07
C ALA A 75 2.62 -6.11 -7.35
N VAL A 76 2.33 -7.40 -7.21
CA VAL A 76 1.62 -8.19 -8.22
C VAL A 76 0.28 -8.57 -7.63
N GLY A 77 -0.79 -8.30 -8.36
CA GLY A 77 -2.15 -8.56 -7.92
C GLY A 77 -3.07 -8.92 -9.08
N GLN A 78 -4.30 -9.28 -8.73
CA GLN A 78 -5.36 -9.60 -9.67
C GLN A 78 -6.48 -8.58 -9.57
N VAL A 79 -6.97 -8.09 -10.70
CA VAL A 79 -8.12 -7.19 -10.81
C VAL A 79 -9.39 -7.95 -10.39
N LEU A 80 -9.99 -7.54 -9.28
CA LEU A 80 -11.25 -8.08 -8.79
C LEU A 80 -12.47 -7.41 -9.39
N LYS A 81 -12.37 -6.10 -9.65
CA LYS A 81 -13.42 -5.28 -10.27
C LYS A 81 -12.79 -4.19 -11.11
N SER A 82 -13.42 -3.82 -12.21
CA SER A 82 -12.94 -2.75 -13.07
C SER A 82 -14.09 -1.96 -13.68
N ASN A 83 -13.99 -0.64 -13.56
CA ASN A 83 -14.74 0.35 -14.31
C ASN A 83 -13.78 1.10 -15.26
N ASN A 84 -12.66 0.46 -15.63
CA ASN A 84 -11.63 0.96 -16.52
C ASN A 84 -11.61 0.13 -17.82
N GLU A 85 -11.46 0.79 -18.98
CA GLU A 85 -11.52 0.13 -20.28
C GLU A 85 -10.27 -0.72 -20.61
N ASN A 86 -9.13 -0.41 -19.97
CA ASN A 86 -7.84 -1.02 -20.27
C ASN A 86 -7.53 -2.25 -19.40
N PHE A 87 -8.22 -2.42 -18.27
CA PHE A 87 -7.97 -3.50 -17.31
C PHE A 87 -9.27 -4.24 -17.02
N LYS A 88 -9.25 -5.57 -17.15
CA LYS A 88 -10.44 -6.42 -17.02
C LYS A 88 -10.36 -7.25 -15.75
N VAL A 89 -11.52 -7.64 -15.24
CA VAL A 89 -11.58 -8.57 -14.11
C VAL A 89 -10.87 -9.87 -14.46
N GLY A 90 -9.95 -10.29 -13.59
CA GLY A 90 -9.14 -11.50 -13.76
C GLY A 90 -7.72 -11.27 -14.27
N ASP A 91 -7.43 -10.11 -14.88
CA ASP A 91 -6.07 -9.66 -15.21
C ASP A 91 -5.22 -9.55 -13.92
#